data_AF-A0A1Q7W5U9-F1
#
_entry.id   AF-A0A1Q7W5U9-F1
#
_cell.length_a   1.000
_cell.length_b   1.000
_cell.length_c   1.000
_cell.angle_alpha   90.00
_cell.angle_beta   90.00
_cell.angle_gamma   90.00
#
_symmetry.space_group_name_H-M   'P 1'
#
loop_
_entity.id
_entity.type
_entity.pdbx_description
1 polymer ?
#
loop_
_entity_poly.entity_id
_entity_poly.type
_entity_poly.pdbx_seq_one_letter_code
_entity_poly.pdbx_strand_id
1 'polypeptide(L)'
;MRPLGVRIGYAVGVTSGRRAALLAAVICVLILSVAVPLRNYVGQRAELSAVYEQQQILTGKIAELERRRVLLAGPEHIETQARERLRYVRPGEAPYLVQLPPGQAATVAGGVPPPAPPWYTQLWKSINSG
;
A
#
# COMPACT_ATOMS: atom_id res chain seq x y z
N MET A 1 -32.52 -53.48 -29.81
CA MET A 1 -32.75 -52.52 -28.71
C MET A 1 -33.00 -51.15 -29.32
N ARG A 2 -34.19 -50.57 -29.16
CA ARG A 2 -34.61 -49.31 -29.80
C ARG A 2 -34.39 -48.14 -28.82
N PRO A 3 -33.78 -47.01 -29.23
CA PRO A 3 -33.44 -45.92 -28.31
C PRO A 3 -34.67 -45.08 -27.96
N LEU A 4 -34.81 -44.75 -26.66
CA LEU A 4 -35.74 -43.75 -26.16
C LEU A 4 -35.25 -42.35 -26.60
N GLY A 5 -35.83 -41.83 -27.67
CA GLY A 5 -35.70 -40.43 -28.04
C GLY A 5 -36.58 -39.57 -27.13
N VAL A 6 -35.95 -38.74 -26.29
CA VAL A 6 -36.62 -37.67 -25.55
C VAL A 6 -37.15 -36.67 -26.57
N ARG A 7 -38.44 -36.76 -26.91
CA ARG A 7 -39.12 -35.77 -27.74
C ARG A 7 -39.55 -34.61 -26.86
N ILE A 8 -38.72 -33.57 -26.80
CA ILE A 8 -39.12 -32.27 -26.27
C ILE A 8 -40.06 -31.65 -27.31
N GLY A 9 -41.35 -31.95 -27.19
CA GLY A 9 -42.39 -31.43 -28.07
C GLY A 9 -42.71 -29.97 -27.74
N TYR A 10 -42.25 -29.04 -28.57
CA TYR A 10 -42.67 -27.64 -28.55
C TYR A 10 -43.95 -27.47 -29.39
N ALA A 11 -45.09 -27.89 -28.85
CA ALA A 11 -46.38 -27.62 -29.47
C ALA A 11 -46.88 -26.24 -29.05
N VAL A 12 -46.77 -25.24 -29.93
CA VAL A 12 -47.28 -23.90 -29.64
C VAL A 12 -47.82 -23.32 -30.98
N GLY A 13 -49.14 -23.47 -31.24
CA GLY A 13 -49.91 -22.83 -32.34
C GLY A 13 -50.52 -21.44 -32.02
N VAL A 14 -50.34 -20.47 -32.93
CA VAL A 14 -50.91 -19.11 -33.10
C VAL A 14 -51.22 -18.16 -31.90
N THR A 15 -51.74 -18.60 -30.76
CA THR A 15 -51.61 -17.82 -29.47
C THR A 15 -50.19 -17.91 -28.88
N SER A 16 -49.41 -18.75 -29.54
CA SER A 16 -48.15 -19.30 -29.16
C SER A 16 -46.96 -18.44 -29.53
N GLY A 17 -47.07 -17.61 -30.57
CA GLY A 17 -46.02 -16.66 -30.93
C GLY A 17 -45.77 -15.64 -29.82
N ARG A 18 -46.85 -15.08 -29.22
CA ARG A 18 -46.72 -14.15 -28.08
C ARG A 18 -46.15 -14.83 -26.83
N ARG A 19 -46.62 -16.05 -26.51
CA ARG A 19 -46.10 -16.80 -25.36
C ARG A 19 -44.65 -17.25 -25.57
N ALA A 20 -44.29 -17.67 -26.78
CA ALA A 20 -42.92 -18.01 -27.15
C ALA A 20 -42.01 -16.77 -27.13
N ALA A 21 -42.49 -15.62 -27.61
CA ALA A 21 -41.76 -14.35 -27.53
C ALA A 21 -41.55 -13.91 -26.07
N LEU A 22 -42.55 -14.06 -25.22
CA LEU A 22 -42.43 -13.78 -23.77
C LEU A 22 -41.43 -14.74 -23.11
N LEU A 23 -41.48 -16.04 -23.43
CA LEU A 23 -40.51 -17.01 -22.91
C LEU A 23 -39.09 -16.70 -23.39
N ALA A 24 -38.91 -16.36 -24.66
CA ALA A 24 -37.62 -15.95 -25.21
C ALA A 24 -37.09 -14.67 -24.55
N ALA A 25 -37.96 -13.69 -24.29
CA ALA A 25 -37.61 -12.48 -23.57
C ALA A 25 -37.19 -12.78 -22.11
N VAL A 26 -37.92 -13.64 -21.40
CA VAL A 26 -37.58 -14.06 -20.03
C VAL A 26 -36.23 -14.79 -20.00
N ILE A 27 -35.98 -15.71 -20.95
CA ILE A 27 -34.69 -16.39 -21.08
C ILE A 27 -33.57 -15.38 -21.36
N CYS A 28 -33.81 -14.41 -22.25
CA CYS A 28 -32.84 -13.36 -22.56
C CYS A 28 -32.52 -12.50 -21.31
N VAL A 29 -33.55 -12.13 -20.55
CA VAL A 29 -33.38 -11.40 -19.28
C VAL A 29 -32.63 -12.24 -18.25
N LEU A 30 -32.92 -13.53 -18.12
CA LEU A 30 -32.18 -14.43 -17.22
C LEU A 30 -30.70 -14.54 -17.61
N ILE A 31 -30.40 -14.68 -18.90
CA ILE A 31 -29.02 -14.72 -19.41
C ILE A 31 -28.29 -13.40 -19.11
N LEU A 32 -28.91 -12.26 -19.39
CA LEU A 32 -28.34 -10.94 -19.10
C LEU A 32 -28.19 -10.69 -17.59
N SER A 33 -29.14 -11.16 -16.79
CA SER A 33 -29.11 -11.05 -15.32
C SER A 33 -27.99 -11.88 -14.71
N VAL A 34 -27.57 -12.98 -15.34
CA VAL A 34 -26.48 -13.84 -14.86
C VAL A 34 -25.12 -13.43 -15.46
N ALA A 35 -25.11 -12.78 -16.62
CA ALA A 35 -23.89 -12.31 -17.28
C ALA A 35 -23.08 -11.30 -16.41
N VAL A 36 -23.75 -10.39 -15.71
CA VAL A 36 -23.09 -9.41 -14.82
C VAL A 36 -22.52 -10.06 -13.54
N PRO A 37 -23.26 -10.89 -12.79
CA PRO A 37 -22.74 -11.64 -11.65
C PRO A 37 -21.55 -12.54 -11.99
N LEU A 38 -21.57 -13.20 -13.15
CA LEU A 38 -20.49 -14.12 -13.53
C LEU A 38 -19.17 -13.39 -13.74
N ARG A 39 -19.22 -12.18 -14.32
CA ARG A 39 -18.04 -11.29 -14.46
C ARG A 39 -17.50 -10.84 -13.09
N ASN A 40 -18.38 -10.52 -12.14
CA ASN A 40 -17.96 -10.14 -10.79
C ASN A 40 -17.40 -11.33 -9.99
N TYR A 41 -17.97 -12.53 -10.15
CA TYR A 41 -17.54 -13.72 -9.42
C TYR A 41 -16.12 -14.16 -9.80
N VAL A 42 -15.75 -14.01 -11.07
CA VAL A 42 -14.38 -14.30 -11.55
C VAL A 42 -13.38 -13.21 -11.10
N GLY A 43 -13.81 -11.95 -11.00
CA GLY A 43 -12.96 -10.84 -10.50
C GLY A 43 -12.64 -10.94 -9.00
N GLN A 44 -13.61 -11.34 -8.17
CA GLN A 44 -13.45 -11.40 -6.71
C GLN A 44 -12.38 -12.39 -6.23
N ARG A 45 -12.11 -13.47 -6.97
CA ARG A 45 -11.10 -14.46 -6.55
C ARG A 45 -9.66 -13.94 -6.66
N ALA A 46 -9.38 -13.06 -7.63
CA ALA A 46 -8.06 -12.45 -7.76
C ALA A 46 -7.83 -11.34 -6.73
N GLU A 47 -8.90 -10.64 -6.32
CA GLU A 47 -8.85 -9.63 -5.26
C GLU A 47 -8.56 -10.26 -3.90
N LEU A 48 -9.18 -11.41 -3.59
CA LEU A 48 -8.94 -12.12 -2.33
C LEU A 48 -7.47 -12.56 -2.16
N SER A 49 -6.85 -13.15 -3.19
CA SER A 49 -5.43 -13.54 -3.11
C SER A 49 -4.51 -12.34 -2.96
N ALA A 50 -4.77 -11.25 -3.70
CA ALA A 50 -4.00 -10.02 -3.58
C ALA A 50 -4.11 -9.39 -2.18
N VAL A 51 -5.30 -9.39 -1.58
CA VAL A 51 -5.52 -8.86 -0.23
C VAL A 51 -4.79 -9.67 0.84
N TYR A 52 -4.78 -11.01 0.74
CA TYR A 52 -4.05 -11.85 1.70
C TYR A 52 -2.52 -11.70 1.59
N GLU A 53 -1.97 -11.66 0.37
CA GLU A 53 -0.55 -11.39 0.16
C GLU A 53 -0.15 -10.02 0.72
N GLN A 54 -0.98 -9.01 0.48
CA GLN A 54 -0.75 -7.67 0.97
C GLN A 54 -0.80 -7.60 2.51
N GLN A 55 -1.74 -8.30 3.14
CA GLN A 55 -1.81 -8.41 4.60
C GLN A 55 -0.53 -9.01 5.19
N GLN A 56 0.00 -10.09 4.60
CA GLN A 56 1.25 -10.72 5.06
C GLN A 56 2.45 -9.77 4.92
N ILE A 57 2.58 -9.09 3.77
CA ILE A 57 3.64 -8.11 3.53
C ILE A 57 3.58 -6.97 4.56
N LEU A 58 2.39 -6.41 4.81
CA LEU A 58 2.24 -5.31 5.77
C LEU A 58 2.58 -5.77 7.20
N THR A 59 2.14 -6.96 7.59
CA THR A 59 2.44 -7.51 8.92
C THR A 59 3.94 -7.71 9.11
N GLY A 60 4.65 -8.21 8.10
CA GLY A 60 6.11 -8.32 8.13
C GLY A 60 6.81 -6.97 8.23
N LYS A 61 6.32 -5.94 7.52
CA LYS A 61 6.86 -4.58 7.60
C LYS A 61 6.68 -3.96 8.97
N ILE A 62 5.54 -4.17 9.62
CA ILE A 62 5.29 -3.67 10.98
C ILE A 62 6.30 -4.28 11.95
N ALA A 63 6.48 -5.60 11.93
CA ALA A 63 7.42 -6.29 12.80
C ALA A 63 8.88 -5.82 12.60
N GLU A 64 9.29 -5.60 11.35
CA GLU A 64 10.63 -5.06 11.03
C GLU A 64 10.80 -3.62 11.52
N LEU A 65 9.78 -2.77 11.33
CA LEU A 65 9.81 -1.38 11.80
C LEU A 65 9.82 -1.29 13.32
N GLU A 66 9.05 -2.13 14.01
CA GLU A 66 9.08 -2.22 15.48
C GLU A 66 10.44 -2.67 15.97
N ARG A 67 11.05 -3.68 15.35
CA ARG A 67 12.42 -4.12 15.68
C ARG A 67 13.43 -2.98 15.50
N ARG A 68 13.38 -2.26 14.37
CA ARG A 68 14.25 -1.09 14.13
C ARG A 68 14.01 0.01 15.15
N ARG A 69 12.76 0.28 15.50
CA ARG A 69 12.40 1.28 16.51
C ARG A 69 12.99 0.93 17.86
N VAL A 70 12.90 -0.33 18.29
CA VAL A 70 13.49 -0.78 19.56
C VAL A 70 15.02 -0.61 19.55
N LEU A 71 15.68 -0.99 18.45
CA LEU A 71 17.13 -0.80 18.29
C LEU A 71 17.54 0.68 18.38
N LEU A 72 16.74 1.58 17.79
CA LEU A 72 17.01 3.02 17.80
C LEU A 72 16.57 3.74 19.09
N ALA A 73 15.62 3.16 19.85
CA ALA A 73 15.09 3.74 21.08
C ALA A 73 15.93 3.42 22.33
N GLY A 74 17.07 2.73 22.17
CA GLY A 74 17.97 2.46 23.29
C GLY A 74 18.48 3.76 23.93
N PRO A 75 18.57 3.84 25.27
CA PRO A 75 18.96 5.05 25.99
C PRO A 75 20.36 5.55 25.57
N GLU A 76 21.30 4.65 25.33
CA GLU A 76 22.65 4.96 24.82
C GLU A 76 22.64 5.68 23.47
N HIS A 77 21.71 5.31 22.58
CA HIS A 77 21.60 5.92 21.25
C HIS A 77 21.04 7.35 21.35
N ILE A 78 20.07 7.56 22.24
CA ILE A 78 19.51 8.88 22.54
C ILE A 78 20.57 9.77 23.22
N GLU A 79 21.32 9.23 24.18
CA GLU A 79 22.41 9.95 24.87
C GLU A 79 23.51 10.36 23.88
N THR A 80 23.88 9.48 22.96
CA THR A 80 24.89 9.77 21.92
C THR A 80 24.39 10.89 21.00
N GLN A 81 23.16 10.80 20.48
CA GLN A 81 22.61 11.85 19.62
C GLN A 81 22.41 13.18 20.35
N ALA A 82 22.01 13.15 21.62
CA ALA A 82 21.88 14.35 22.45
C ALA A 82 23.26 14.99 22.72
N ARG A 83 24.30 14.19 22.95
CA ARG A 83 25.68 14.69 23.13
C ARG A 83 26.23 15.31 21.83
N GLU A 84 26.02 14.66 20.70
CA GLU A 84 26.48 15.14 19.39
C GLU A 84 25.75 16.41 18.93
N ARG A 85 24.42 16.43 19.00
CA ARG A 85 23.62 17.54 18.44
C ARG A 85 23.31 18.65 19.42
N LEU A 86 23.07 18.30 20.68
CA LEU A 86 22.61 19.25 21.71
C LEU A 86 23.73 19.62 22.69
N ARG A 87 24.94 19.06 22.53
CA ARG A 87 26.03 19.15 23.52
C ARG A 87 25.51 18.82 24.93
N TYR A 88 24.63 17.83 25.03
CA TYR A 88 24.06 17.42 26.31
C TYR A 88 25.16 16.79 27.18
N VAL A 89 25.21 17.16 28.45
CA VAL A 89 26.22 16.73 29.42
C VAL A 89 25.50 16.17 30.65
N ARG A 90 25.98 15.05 31.21
CA ARG A 90 25.38 14.48 32.42
C ARG A 90 25.62 15.41 33.62
N PRO A 91 24.69 15.46 34.59
CA PRO A 91 24.91 16.22 35.84
C PRO A 91 26.21 15.75 36.52
N GLY A 92 27.20 16.64 36.64
CA GLY A 92 28.53 16.33 37.21
C GLY A 92 29.68 16.13 36.21
N GLU A 93 29.42 16.08 34.90
CA GLU A 93 30.46 16.09 33.86
C GLU A 93 30.84 17.55 33.47
N ALA A 94 32.13 17.86 33.33
CA ALA A 94 32.59 19.20 32.92
C ALA A 94 32.75 19.30 31.38
N PRO A 95 32.07 20.23 30.69
CA PRO A 95 32.19 20.38 29.24
C PRO A 95 33.56 20.93 28.85
N TYR A 96 34.32 20.19 28.04
CA TYR A 96 35.56 20.69 27.43
C TYR A 96 35.22 21.43 26.13
N LEU A 97 35.36 22.75 26.13
CA LEU A 97 35.30 23.58 24.93
C LEU A 97 36.72 23.97 24.55
N VAL A 98 37.17 23.58 23.36
CA VAL A 98 38.47 24.00 22.84
C VAL A 98 38.34 25.46 22.39
N GLN A 99 38.86 26.38 23.21
CA GLN A 99 38.89 27.80 22.90
C GLN A 99 40.17 28.09 22.09
N LEU A 100 40.01 28.40 20.80
CA LEU A 100 41.13 28.81 19.97
C LEU A 100 41.55 30.26 20.31
N PRO A 101 42.86 30.58 20.29
CA PRO A 101 43.34 31.94 20.46
C PRO A 101 42.71 32.90 19.44
N PRO A 102 42.44 34.17 19.83
CA PRO A 102 41.88 35.16 18.92
C PRO A 102 42.80 35.32 17.69
N GLY A 103 42.30 34.96 16.51
CA GLY A 103 43.04 35.03 15.25
C GLY A 103 43.34 33.66 14.60
N GLN A 104 43.12 32.55 15.28
CA GLN A 104 43.16 31.22 14.65
C GLN A 104 41.72 30.73 14.43
N ALA A 105 41.28 30.69 13.17
CA ALA A 105 40.09 29.94 12.81
C ALA A 105 40.44 28.45 12.88
N ALA A 106 39.64 27.66 13.58
CA ALA A 106 39.74 26.20 13.48
C ALA A 106 39.43 25.84 12.04
N THR A 107 40.44 25.39 11.28
CA THR A 107 40.21 24.80 9.98
C THR A 107 39.48 23.48 10.21
N VAL A 108 38.15 23.52 10.13
CA VAL A 108 37.32 22.31 10.11
C VAL A 108 37.66 21.61 8.79
N ALA A 109 38.61 20.68 8.83
CA ALA A 109 38.96 19.84 7.69
C ALA A 109 37.76 18.94 7.40
N GLY A 110 36.89 19.40 6.51
CA GLY A 110 35.58 18.80 6.26
C GLY A 110 34.48 19.83 6.48
N GLY A 111 34.40 20.81 5.59
CA GLY A 111 33.19 21.62 5.47
C GLY A 111 32.02 20.67 5.26
N VAL A 112 31.10 20.59 6.23
CA VAL A 112 29.86 19.86 6.07
C VAL A 112 29.16 20.50 4.87
N PRO A 113 28.98 19.77 3.75
CA PRO A 113 28.26 20.32 2.61
C PRO A 113 26.88 20.76 3.09
N PRO A 114 26.32 21.86 2.55
CA PRO A 114 24.99 22.31 2.94
C PRO A 114 24.02 21.12 2.87
N PRO A 115 23.21 20.89 3.91
CA PRO A 115 22.34 19.72 3.95
C PRO A 115 21.46 19.71 2.71
N ALA A 116 21.39 18.55 2.05
CA ALA A 116 20.53 18.38 0.90
C ALA A 116 19.09 18.82 1.28
N PRO A 117 18.37 19.51 0.37
CA PRO A 117 17.01 19.96 0.66
C PRO A 117 16.16 18.75 1.09
N PRO A 118 15.35 18.87 2.17
CA PRO A 118 14.54 17.77 2.66
C PRO A 118 13.65 17.20 1.56
N TRP A 119 13.48 15.87 1.50
CA TRP A 119 12.70 15.19 0.45
C TRP A 119 11.30 15.80 0.24
N TYR A 120 10.68 16.30 1.31
CA TYR A 120 9.39 16.99 1.31
C TYR A 120 9.37 18.20 0.37
N THR A 121 10.46 18.97 0.31
CA THR A 121 10.55 20.16 -0.56
C THR A 121 10.51 19.79 -2.05
N GLN A 122 11.09 18.65 -2.41
CA GLN A 122 11.06 18.13 -3.78
C GLN A 122 9.66 17.63 -4.15
N LEU A 123 8.97 16.98 -3.21
CA LEU A 123 7.58 16.54 -3.39
C LEU A 123 6.63 17.72 -3.62
N TRP A 124 6.68 18.75 -2.77
CA TRP A 124 5.83 19.93 -2.95
C TRP A 124 6.12 20.68 -4.23
N LYS A 125 7.40 20.77 -4.63
CA LYS A 125 7.78 21.35 -5.92
C LYS A 125 7.13 20.59 -7.08
N SER A 126 7.08 19.25 -7.04
CA SER A 126 6.46 18.44 -8.10
C SER A 126 4.95 18.62 -8.22
N ILE A 127 4.26 18.91 -7.11
CA ILE A 127 2.81 19.14 -7.08
C ILE A 127 2.47 20.54 -7.59
N ASN A 128 3.25 21.56 -7.19
CA ASN A 128 3.03 22.94 -7.63
C ASN A 128 3.59 23.26 -9.02
N SER A 129 4.39 22.37 -9.62
CA SER A 129 4.97 22.56 -10.96
C SER A 129 4.15 21.90 -12.08
N GLY A 130 2.94 21.41 -11.79
CA GLY A 130 1.97 20.92 -12.77
C GLY A 130 0.83 21.90 -12.98
#